data_AF-A0A034WQZ5-F1
#
_entry.id   AF-A0A034WQZ5-F1
#
_cell.length_a   1.000
_cell.length_b   1.000
_cell.length_c   1.000
_cell.angle_alpha   90.00
_cell.angle_beta   90.00
_cell.angle_gamma   90.00
#
_symmetry.space_group_name_H-M   'P 1'
#
loop_
_entity.id
_entity.type
_entity.pdbx_description
1 polymer ?
#
loop_
_entity_poly.entity_id
_entity_poly.type
_entity_poly.pdbx_seq_one_letter_code
_entity_poly.pdbx_strand_id
1 'polypeptide(L)'
;RLFIFLISSTSSDKMFRSALVIYFCLLSFSQAAVYSERYFKDPAHPGKCVVKDKVVSPGQSIKHPVMACAQFTCDNAQGLATIETCDPVSALPSPLSMIKYDPRDKPTCSWGDFINTNAPYPECCKRHFSCVL
;
A
#
# COMPACT_ATOMS: atom_id res chain seq x y z
N ARG A 1 42.93 -44.28 -22.50
CA ARG A 1 43.00 -42.95 -21.83
C ARG A 1 41.60 -42.33 -21.92
N LEU A 2 40.57 -42.89 -21.31
CA LEU A 2 40.33 -43.09 -19.87
C LEU A 2 40.28 -41.76 -19.09
N PHE A 3 39.05 -41.43 -18.65
CA PHE A 3 38.69 -40.53 -17.54
C PHE A 3 38.94 -39.01 -17.64
N ILE A 4 38.35 -38.27 -18.58
CA ILE A 4 38.04 -36.84 -18.34
C ILE A 4 36.77 -36.38 -19.10
N PHE A 5 35.67 -37.14 -19.09
CA PHE A 5 34.41 -36.68 -19.71
C PHE A 5 33.15 -36.92 -18.88
N LEU A 6 33.27 -37.23 -17.59
CA LEU A 6 32.10 -37.56 -16.75
C LEU A 6 32.07 -36.93 -15.35
N ILE A 7 32.85 -35.88 -15.06
CA ILE A 7 32.75 -35.22 -13.75
C ILE A 7 32.85 -33.71 -13.92
N SER A 8 31.70 -33.03 -14.03
CA SER A 8 31.48 -31.65 -13.53
C SER A 8 30.05 -31.15 -13.76
N SER A 9 29.29 -31.73 -14.69
CA SER A 9 27.86 -31.41 -14.84
C SER A 9 27.05 -32.27 -13.87
N THR A 10 26.64 -31.70 -12.74
CA THR A 10 25.47 -32.13 -11.93
C THR A 10 25.36 -31.35 -10.61
N SER A 11 26.47 -30.84 -10.06
CA SER A 11 26.48 -30.11 -8.78
C SER A 11 26.29 -28.60 -8.95
N SER A 12 27.01 -27.99 -9.91
CA SER A 12 26.98 -26.54 -10.15
C SER A 12 25.63 -26.05 -10.67
N ASP A 13 24.96 -26.81 -11.55
CA ASP A 13 23.62 -26.47 -12.07
C ASP A 13 22.54 -26.51 -10.99
N LYS A 14 22.63 -27.43 -10.02
CA LYS A 14 21.69 -27.52 -8.90
C LYS A 14 21.89 -26.36 -7.94
N MET A 15 23.14 -26.01 -7.63
CA MET A 15 23.46 -24.85 -6.78
C MET A 15 23.05 -23.53 -7.45
N PHE A 16 23.29 -23.38 -8.76
CA PHE A 16 22.91 -22.18 -9.51
C PHE A 16 21.38 -22.04 -9.62
N ARG A 17 20.66 -23.13 -9.91
CA ARG A 17 19.19 -23.13 -9.95
C ARG A 17 18.58 -22.84 -8.57
N SER A 18 19.13 -23.42 -7.51
CA SER A 18 18.67 -23.14 -6.13
C SER A 18 18.92 -21.69 -5.74
N ALA A 19 20.08 -21.11 -6.08
CA ALA A 19 20.36 -19.69 -5.84
C ALA A 19 19.41 -18.76 -6.60
N LEU A 20 19.10 -19.09 -7.86
CA LEU A 20 18.13 -18.35 -8.69
C LEU A 20 16.72 -18.40 -8.11
N VAL A 21 16.28 -19.56 -7.62
CA VAL A 21 14.96 -19.72 -6.98
C VAL A 21 14.87 -18.95 -5.67
N ILE A 22 15.92 -19.00 -4.83
CA ILE A 22 15.98 -18.22 -3.58
C ILE A 22 15.95 -16.72 -3.88
N TYR A 23 16.71 -16.27 -4.89
CA TYR A 23 16.69 -14.87 -5.32
C TYR A 23 15.31 -14.43 -5.84
N PHE A 24 14.61 -15.27 -6.60
CA PHE A 24 13.26 -14.99 -7.09
C PHE A 24 12.22 -14.96 -5.95
N CYS A 25 12.33 -15.85 -4.96
CA CYS A 25 11.45 -15.84 -3.79
C CYS A 25 11.63 -14.56 -2.94
N LEU A 26 12.87 -14.06 -2.81
CA LEU A 26 13.15 -12.83 -2.06
C LEU A 26 12.56 -11.58 -2.76
N LEU A 27 12.46 -11.58 -4.09
CA LEU A 27 11.85 -10.49 -4.85
C LEU A 27 10.31 -10.45 -4.75
N SER A 28 9.67 -11.49 -4.22
CA SER A 28 8.20 -11.63 -4.22
C SER A 28 7.51 -10.90 -3.06
N PHE A 29 8.26 -10.30 -2.13
CA PHE A 29 7.71 -9.54 -1.01
C PHE A 29 7.46 -8.07 -1.37
N SER A 30 6.61 -7.80 -2.35
CA SER A 30 6.06 -6.44 -2.52
C SER A 30 4.80 -6.30 -1.67
N GLN A 31 4.90 -5.60 -0.54
CA GLN A 31 3.73 -5.26 0.26
C GLN A 31 2.85 -4.26 -0.51
N ALA A 32 1.51 -4.41 -0.39
CA ALA A 32 0.57 -3.40 -0.85
C ALA A 32 0.76 -2.14 0.00
N ALA A 33 1.53 -1.19 -0.53
CA ALA A 33 1.86 0.01 0.21
C ALA A 33 0.65 0.94 0.25
N VAL A 34 0.05 1.08 1.45
CA VAL A 34 -0.97 2.09 1.79
C VAL A 34 -0.35 3.51 1.84
N TYR A 35 0.97 3.56 1.73
CA TYR A 35 1.84 4.71 1.89
C TYR A 35 2.81 4.78 0.70
N SER A 36 3.02 5.95 0.11
CA SER A 36 4.01 6.14 -0.94
C SER A 36 4.75 7.46 -0.79
N GLU A 37 6.07 7.43 -0.97
CA GLU A 37 6.94 8.60 -0.92
C GLU A 37 7.39 8.97 -2.32
N ARG A 38 7.21 10.25 -2.70
CA ARG A 38 7.63 10.76 -4.01
C ARG A 38 8.05 12.22 -3.90
N TYR A 39 8.85 12.68 -4.86
CA TYR A 39 9.22 14.09 -4.97
C TYR A 39 8.21 14.86 -5.83
N PHE A 40 7.66 15.94 -5.27
CA PHE A 40 6.69 16.86 -5.89
C PHE A 40 7.27 18.27 -5.99
N LYS A 41 8.33 18.41 -6.78
CA LYS A 41 9.05 19.68 -6.96
C LYS A 41 8.40 20.51 -8.08
N ASP A 42 8.37 21.81 -7.89
CA ASP A 42 8.00 22.78 -8.92
C ASP A 42 9.00 23.96 -8.90
N PRO A 43 9.64 24.29 -10.03
CA PRO A 43 10.54 25.45 -10.13
C PRO A 43 9.90 26.79 -9.74
N ALA A 44 8.59 26.96 -9.91
CA ALA A 44 7.87 28.18 -9.51
C ALA A 44 7.65 28.27 -8.00
N HIS A 45 7.80 27.16 -7.27
CA HIS A 45 7.58 27.07 -5.83
C HIS A 45 8.74 26.36 -5.13
N PRO A 46 9.95 26.94 -5.15
CA PRO A 46 11.12 26.35 -4.51
C PRO A 46 10.91 26.16 -3.01
N GLY A 47 11.39 25.04 -2.45
CA GLY A 47 11.27 24.74 -1.03
C GLY A 47 9.92 24.16 -0.59
N LYS A 48 9.01 23.88 -1.53
CA LYS A 48 7.65 23.40 -1.24
C LYS A 48 7.29 22.18 -2.09
N CYS A 49 6.25 21.48 -1.68
CA CYS A 49 5.67 20.39 -2.46
C CYS A 49 4.47 20.90 -3.25
N VAL A 50 4.40 20.57 -4.54
CA VAL A 50 3.30 20.96 -5.42
C VAL A 50 2.60 19.72 -5.95
N VAL A 51 1.36 19.51 -5.52
CA VAL A 51 0.51 18.41 -5.98
C VAL A 51 -0.69 18.98 -6.71
N LYS A 52 -0.77 18.69 -8.01
CA LYS A 52 -1.71 19.33 -8.93
C LYS A 52 -1.54 20.86 -8.88
N ASP A 53 -2.50 21.58 -8.30
CA ASP A 53 -2.48 23.05 -8.19
C ASP A 53 -2.36 23.52 -6.72
N LYS A 54 -2.00 22.60 -5.81
CA LYS A 54 -1.87 22.89 -4.38
C LYS A 54 -0.40 22.96 -4.00
N VAL A 55 -0.01 24.11 -3.45
CA VAL A 55 1.31 24.34 -2.88
C VAL A 55 1.25 24.08 -1.38
N VAL A 56 2.07 23.13 -0.92
CA VAL A 56 2.08 22.65 0.47
C VAL A 56 3.46 22.90 1.07
N SER A 57 3.49 23.56 2.22
CA SER A 57 4.75 23.85 2.92
C SER A 57 5.29 22.61 3.63
N PRO A 58 6.62 22.48 3.82
CA PRO A 58 7.19 21.41 4.63
C PRO A 58 6.54 21.31 6.02
N GLY A 59 6.24 20.08 6.46
CA GLY A 59 5.51 19.78 7.70
C GLY A 59 3.99 19.94 7.61
N GLN A 60 3.45 20.38 6.47
CA GLN A 60 2.01 20.55 6.29
C GLN A 60 1.39 19.33 5.59
N SER A 61 0.19 18.95 6.05
CA SER A 61 -0.64 17.93 5.42
C SER A 61 -1.94 18.53 4.89
N ILE A 62 -2.38 18.03 3.74
CA ILE A 62 -3.69 18.33 3.14
C ILE A 62 -4.37 17.04 2.71
N LYS A 63 -5.68 17.07 2.50
CA LYS A 63 -6.34 16.00 1.75
C LYS A 63 -5.84 16.02 0.29
N HIS A 64 -5.55 14.84 -0.25
CA HIS A 64 -5.04 14.73 -1.61
C HIS A 64 -6.07 15.29 -2.62
N PRO A 65 -5.67 16.18 -3.54
CA PRO A 65 -6.62 16.94 -4.38
C PRO A 65 -7.31 16.10 -5.47
N VAL A 66 -6.83 14.88 -5.73
CA VAL A 66 -7.34 14.01 -6.81
C VAL A 66 -7.86 12.66 -6.30
N MET A 67 -7.34 12.17 -5.18
CA MET A 67 -7.68 10.82 -4.70
C MET A 67 -8.89 10.92 -3.78
N ALA A 68 -9.81 9.95 -3.86
CA ALA A 68 -11.08 10.00 -3.16
C ALA A 68 -10.92 10.19 -1.64
N CYS A 69 -10.04 9.41 -1.02
CA CYS A 69 -9.64 9.61 0.37
C CYS A 69 -8.17 9.23 0.54
N ALA A 70 -7.33 10.24 0.62
CA ALA A 70 -5.90 10.11 0.91
C ALA A 70 -5.40 11.40 1.55
N GLN A 71 -4.35 11.31 2.36
CA GLN A 71 -3.60 12.43 2.88
C GLN A 71 -2.34 12.64 2.05
N PHE A 72 -2.03 13.90 1.77
CA PHE A 72 -0.77 14.33 1.17
C PHE A 72 -0.02 15.15 2.21
N THR A 73 1.19 14.75 2.56
CA THR A 73 2.05 15.45 3.52
C THR A 73 3.33 15.88 2.82
N CYS A 74 3.68 17.17 2.88
CA CYS A 74 4.96 17.63 2.40
C CYS A 74 6.00 17.46 3.51
N ASP A 75 6.92 16.51 3.34
CA ASP A 75 7.82 16.10 4.41
C ASP A 75 9.02 17.05 4.56
N ASN A 76 9.54 17.58 3.45
CA ASN A 76 10.70 18.47 3.50
C ASN A 76 10.78 19.48 2.35
N ALA A 77 11.69 20.45 2.50
CA ALA A 77 11.93 21.51 1.52
C ALA A 77 12.58 21.02 0.21
N GLN A 78 13.03 19.76 0.14
CA GLN A 78 13.44 19.15 -1.12
C GLN A 78 12.25 18.68 -1.95
N GLY A 79 11.01 18.92 -1.49
CA GLY A 79 9.80 18.50 -2.16
C GLY A 79 9.49 17.01 -1.98
N LEU A 80 10.13 16.32 -1.02
CA LEU A 80 9.70 14.97 -0.66
C LEU A 80 8.32 15.07 -0.02
N ALA A 81 7.38 14.27 -0.50
CA ALA A 81 6.06 14.19 0.06
C ALA A 81 5.61 12.74 0.16
N THR A 82 4.70 12.54 1.10
CA THR A 82 4.07 11.29 1.42
C THR A 82 2.61 11.33 1.01
N ILE A 83 2.15 10.25 0.38
CA ILE A 83 0.73 10.01 0.13
C ILE A 83 0.31 8.79 0.93
N GLU A 84 -0.64 8.99 1.83
CA GLU A 84 -1.23 7.94 2.66
C GLU A 84 -2.69 7.73 2.26
N THR A 85 -3.06 6.49 1.95
CA THR A 85 -4.43 6.08 1.57
C THR A 85 -5.11 5.36 2.72
N CYS A 86 -6.43 5.14 2.64
CA CYS A 86 -7.10 4.27 3.60
C CYS A 86 -6.66 2.82 3.43
N ASP A 87 -6.71 2.04 4.51
CA ASP A 87 -6.45 0.60 4.46
C ASP A 87 -7.32 -0.11 3.41
N PRO A 88 -6.75 -1.08 2.67
CA PRO A 88 -7.52 -1.91 1.76
C PRO A 88 -8.51 -2.76 2.56
N VAL A 89 -9.65 -3.07 1.96
CA VAL A 89 -10.68 -3.93 2.59
C VAL A 89 -10.11 -5.26 3.08
N SER A 90 -9.11 -5.80 2.39
CA SER A 90 -8.42 -7.04 2.78
C SER A 90 -7.60 -6.95 4.06
N ALA A 91 -7.22 -5.74 4.49
CA ALA A 91 -6.47 -5.50 5.72
C ALA A 91 -7.38 -5.07 6.89
N LEU A 92 -8.64 -4.68 6.61
CA LEU A 92 -9.59 -4.31 7.64
C LEU A 92 -10.09 -5.55 8.41
N PRO A 93 -10.36 -5.42 9.73
CA PRO A 93 -11.05 -6.47 10.45
C PRO A 93 -12.44 -6.72 9.83
N SER A 94 -12.93 -7.95 9.96
CA SER A 94 -14.29 -8.27 9.49
C SER A 94 -15.32 -7.35 10.17
N PRO A 95 -16.28 -6.76 9.44
CA PRO A 95 -17.33 -5.94 10.05
C PRO A 95 -18.19 -6.71 11.05
N LEU A 96 -18.12 -8.05 11.02
CA LEU A 96 -18.76 -8.91 12.02
C LEU A 96 -18.29 -8.60 13.45
N SER A 97 -17.08 -8.08 13.64
CA SER A 97 -16.59 -7.65 14.96
C SER A 97 -17.24 -6.37 15.47
N MET A 98 -17.94 -5.63 14.61
CA MET A 98 -18.60 -4.36 14.95
C MET A 98 -20.05 -4.55 15.40
N ILE A 99 -20.58 -5.77 15.29
CA ILE A 99 -21.96 -6.09 15.67
C ILE A 99 -21.99 -7.24 16.69
N LYS A 100 -23.05 -7.28 17.49
CA LYS A 100 -23.36 -8.41 18.37
C LYS A 100 -24.32 -9.36 17.65
N TYR A 101 -24.04 -10.67 17.70
CA TYR A 101 -24.89 -11.70 17.10
C TYR A 101 -24.93 -12.97 17.99
N ASP A 102 -25.97 -13.80 17.83
CA ASP A 102 -26.04 -15.14 18.46
C ASP A 102 -25.15 -16.10 17.64
N PRO A 103 -24.23 -16.86 18.25
CA PRO A 103 -23.38 -17.82 17.53
C PRO A 103 -24.13 -18.84 16.67
N ARG A 104 -25.42 -19.11 16.96
CA ARG A 104 -26.28 -20.01 16.17
C ARG A 104 -26.69 -19.39 14.83
N ASP A 105 -26.79 -18.07 14.77
CA ASP A 105 -27.25 -17.28 13.62
C ASP A 105 -26.12 -16.34 13.16
N LYS A 106 -24.94 -16.90 12.82
CA LYS A 106 -23.75 -16.13 12.47
C LYS A 106 -23.89 -15.47 11.09
N PRO A 107 -24.03 -14.14 11.00
CA PRO A 107 -24.15 -13.49 9.70
C PRO A 107 -22.81 -13.41 8.97
N THR A 108 -22.91 -13.27 7.66
CA THR A 108 -21.80 -12.91 6.78
C THR A 108 -21.82 -11.40 6.57
N CYS A 109 -20.76 -10.72 7.02
CA CYS A 109 -20.63 -9.28 6.89
C CYS A 109 -19.56 -8.90 5.86
N SER A 110 -19.82 -7.85 5.09
CA SER A 110 -18.91 -7.33 4.06
C SER A 110 -18.79 -5.81 4.14
N TRP A 111 -17.58 -5.31 3.86
CA TRP A 111 -17.32 -3.89 3.70
C TRP A 111 -17.86 -3.40 2.36
N GLY A 112 -18.48 -2.22 2.36
CA GLY A 112 -18.93 -1.50 1.18
C GLY A 112 -18.08 -0.28 0.86
N ASP A 113 -18.69 0.67 0.17
CA ASP A 113 -18.06 1.90 -0.29
C ASP A 113 -17.85 2.93 0.84
N PHE A 114 -17.04 3.95 0.57
CA PHE A 114 -16.84 5.08 1.48
C PHE A 114 -18.13 5.84 1.73
N ILE A 115 -18.37 6.23 2.98
CA ILE A 115 -19.58 6.97 3.39
C ILE A 115 -19.55 8.40 2.86
N ASN A 116 -18.40 9.08 3.00
CA ASN A 116 -18.25 10.46 2.55
C ASN A 116 -16.80 10.75 2.13
N THR A 117 -16.54 10.65 0.83
CA THR A 117 -15.23 10.95 0.26
C THR A 117 -14.88 12.43 0.32
N ASN A 118 -15.80 13.35 0.63
CA ASN A 118 -15.51 14.78 0.74
C ASN A 118 -14.97 15.20 2.12
N ALA A 119 -15.16 14.36 3.14
CA ALA A 119 -14.65 14.61 4.50
C ALA A 119 -13.10 14.73 4.52
N PRO A 120 -12.53 15.38 5.56
CA PRO A 120 -11.08 15.39 5.75
C PRO A 120 -10.54 13.97 6.02
N TYR A 121 -9.26 13.73 5.74
CA TYR A 121 -8.59 12.51 6.19
C TYR A 121 -8.35 12.58 7.70
N PRO A 122 -8.53 11.49 8.48
CA PRO A 122 -8.92 10.13 8.06
C PRO A 122 -10.44 9.88 8.05
N GLU A 123 -11.27 10.88 8.33
CA GLU A 123 -12.74 10.72 8.41
C GLU A 123 -13.37 10.19 7.12
N CYS A 124 -12.81 10.54 5.95
CA CYS A 124 -13.26 10.00 4.67
C CYS A 124 -12.99 8.50 4.47
N CYS A 125 -12.22 7.84 5.36
CA CYS A 125 -11.96 6.40 5.30
C CYS A 125 -13.12 5.55 5.83
N LYS A 126 -14.11 6.15 6.49
CA LYS A 126 -15.29 5.44 6.97
C LYS A 126 -16.06 4.83 5.79
N ARG A 127 -16.47 3.57 5.94
CA ARG A 127 -17.18 2.78 4.92
C ARG A 127 -18.51 2.28 5.43
N HIS A 128 -19.45 2.07 4.52
CA HIS A 128 -20.62 1.26 4.80
C HIS A 128 -20.22 -0.20 5.03
N PHE A 129 -21.03 -0.95 5.76
CA PHE A 129 -20.95 -2.40 5.80
C PHE A 129 -22.36 -2.98 5.83
N SER A 130 -22.50 -4.21 5.34
CA SER A 130 -23.75 -4.96 5.36
C SER A 130 -23.50 -6.34 5.96
N CYS A 131 -24.52 -6.87 6.66
CA CYS A 131 -24.50 -8.20 7.23
C CYS A 131 -25.77 -8.93 6.78
N VAL A 132 -25.62 -10.15 6.27
CA VAL A 132 -26.71 -11.04 5.86
C VAL A 132 -26.63 -12.33 6.66
N LEU A 133 -27.77 -12.89 7.06
CA LEU A 133 -27.87 -14.17 7.77
C LEU A 133 -27.72 -15.35 6.80
#